data_AF-A0AA35T1D1-F1
#
_entry.id   AF-A0AA35T1D1-F1
#
_cell.length_a   1.000
_cell.length_b   1.000
_cell.length_c   1.000
_cell.angle_alpha   90.00
_cell.angle_beta   90.00
_cell.angle_gamma   90.00
#
_symmetry.space_group_name_H-M   'P 1'
#
loop_
_entity.id
_entity.type
_entity.pdbx_description
1 polymer ?
#
loop_
_entity_poly.entity_id
_entity_poly.type
_entity_poly.pdbx_seq_one_letter_code
_entity_poly.pdbx_strand_id
1 'polypeptide(L)'
;MQLQWSVCLLLSLVVGIQCYSTGAPASACSDIYPVGHLGTSQDLSTNPFQLSLSDFDQTYGGEIYYVPGQDYTLTLSGSGGEQFRGFLVQARAVADGFPVGTFIDGGDDQTLSSCDPPE
;
A
#
# COMPACT_ATOMS: atom_id res chain seq x y z
N MET A 1 -45.64 -6.51 -17.36
CA MET A 1 -45.07 -5.18 -17.07
C MET A 1 -44.36 -5.10 -15.72
N GLN A 2 -44.81 -5.72 -14.62
CA GLN A 2 -44.15 -5.59 -13.30
C GLN A 2 -42.71 -6.12 -13.23
N LEU A 3 -42.38 -7.19 -13.97
CA LEU A 3 -41.03 -7.77 -13.98
C LEU A 3 -39.94 -6.80 -14.49
N GLN A 4 -40.30 -5.90 -15.40
CA GLN A 4 -39.36 -5.01 -16.07
C GLN A 4 -38.87 -3.88 -15.17
N TRP A 5 -39.72 -3.43 -14.25
CA TRP A 5 -39.39 -2.38 -13.28
C TRP A 5 -38.44 -2.92 -12.21
N SER A 6 -38.65 -4.16 -11.76
CA SER A 6 -37.78 -4.85 -10.81
C SER A 6 -36.37 -5.05 -11.37
N VAL A 7 -36.24 -5.40 -12.65
CA VAL A 7 -34.93 -5.56 -13.32
C VAL A 7 -34.20 -4.23 -13.44
N CYS A 8 -34.87 -3.16 -13.85
CA CYS A 8 -34.27 -1.82 -13.91
C CYS A 8 -33.84 -1.31 -12.52
N LEU A 9 -34.64 -1.59 -11.48
CA LEU A 9 -34.29 -1.23 -10.10
C LEU A 9 -33.03 -1.99 -9.64
N LEU A 10 -32.95 -3.30 -9.88
CA LEU A 10 -31.78 -4.12 -9.54
C LEU A 10 -30.50 -3.69 -10.28
N LEU A 11 -30.60 -3.30 -11.56
CA LEU A 11 -29.44 -2.80 -12.31
C LEU A 11 -28.95 -1.44 -11.79
N SER A 12 -29.84 -0.58 -11.29
CA SER A 12 -29.46 0.72 -10.73
C SER A 12 -28.74 0.64 -9.38
N LEU A 13 -28.87 -0.49 -8.67
CA LEU A 13 -28.12 -0.76 -7.43
C LEU A 13 -26.68 -1.24 -7.68
N VAL A 14 -26.31 -1.55 -8.93
CA VAL A 14 -24.90 -1.82 -9.30
C VAL A 14 -24.17 -0.49 -9.44
N VAL A 15 -24.09 0.25 -8.34
CA VAL A 15 -23.11 1.34 -8.23
C VAL A 15 -21.75 0.67 -8.36
N GLY A 16 -21.06 0.96 -9.47
CA GLY A 16 -19.85 0.27 -9.87
C GLY A 16 -18.79 0.37 -8.78
N ILE A 17 -18.58 -0.74 -8.07
CA ILE A 17 -17.39 -0.90 -7.23
C ILE A 17 -16.23 -1.01 -8.22
N GLN A 18 -15.34 -0.03 -8.19
CA GLN A 18 -14.08 -0.06 -8.95
C GLN A 18 -13.17 -1.09 -8.26
N CYS A 19 -13.42 -2.37 -8.52
CA CYS A 19 -12.54 -3.45 -8.09
C CYS A 19 -11.34 -3.47 -9.04
N TYR A 20 -10.19 -2.99 -8.58
CA TYR A 20 -8.96 -3.07 -9.38
C TYR A 20 -8.33 -4.47 -9.21
N SER A 21 -8.77 -5.43 -10.02
CA SER A 21 -8.25 -6.80 -10.00
C SER A 21 -6.77 -6.90 -10.33
N THR A 22 -6.18 -5.85 -10.91
CA THR A 22 -4.77 -5.72 -11.27
C THR A 22 -3.93 -5.03 -10.19
N GLY A 23 -4.49 -4.75 -9.01
CA GLY A 23 -3.82 -3.99 -7.95
C GLY A 23 -4.18 -2.51 -7.96
N ALA A 24 -3.56 -1.71 -7.08
CA ALA A 24 -3.92 -0.30 -6.93
C ALA A 24 -3.72 0.51 -8.23
N PRO A 25 -4.58 1.50 -8.52
CA PRO A 25 -4.41 2.34 -9.69
C PRO A 25 -3.16 3.22 -9.56
N ALA A 26 -2.54 3.59 -10.69
CA ALA A 26 -1.35 4.45 -10.71
C ALA A 26 -1.58 5.80 -10.00
N SER A 27 -2.81 6.29 -9.94
CA SER A 27 -3.16 7.50 -9.18
C SER A 27 -2.92 7.38 -7.67
N ALA A 28 -2.93 6.16 -7.11
CA ALA A 28 -2.62 5.91 -5.71
C ALA A 28 -1.11 6.05 -5.40
N CYS A 29 -0.24 6.13 -6.42
CA CYS A 29 1.21 6.24 -6.23
C CYS A 29 1.65 7.59 -5.67
N SER A 30 0.91 8.67 -5.95
CA SER A 30 1.29 10.03 -5.52
C SER A 30 1.02 10.28 -4.04
N ASP A 31 -0.14 9.85 -3.55
CA ASP A 31 -0.61 10.13 -2.20
C ASP A 31 -0.66 8.89 -1.30
N ILE A 32 -0.36 7.69 -1.82
CA ILE A 32 -0.47 6.39 -1.12
C ILE A 32 -1.91 6.21 -0.56
N TYR A 33 -2.88 6.86 -1.20
CA TYR A 33 -4.27 6.81 -0.80
C TYR A 33 -5.04 5.84 -1.69
N PRO A 34 -5.62 4.76 -1.12
CA PRO A 34 -6.43 3.85 -1.91
C PRO A 34 -7.74 4.55 -2.28
N VAL A 35 -7.88 4.91 -3.55
CA VAL A 35 -9.05 5.60 -4.10
C VAL A 35 -10.32 4.78 -3.84
N GLY A 36 -11.37 5.41 -3.30
CA GLY A 36 -12.67 4.78 -3.03
C GLY A 36 -12.86 4.28 -1.60
N HIS A 37 -11.86 4.40 -0.73
CA HIS A 37 -12.04 4.21 0.70
C HIS A 37 -12.64 5.48 1.32
N LEU A 38 -13.82 5.36 1.95
CA LEU A 38 -14.53 6.49 2.60
C LEU A 38 -14.15 6.68 4.08
N GLY A 39 -13.08 6.01 4.53
CA GLY A 39 -12.62 6.05 5.91
C GLY A 39 -11.58 7.13 6.15
N THR A 40 -11.51 7.62 7.39
CA THR A 40 -10.36 8.40 7.88
C THR A 40 -9.21 7.45 8.22
N SER A 41 -7.97 7.90 8.05
CA SER A 41 -6.79 7.17 8.52
C SER A 41 -6.91 6.82 9.99
N GLN A 42 -6.53 5.60 10.36
CA GLN A 42 -6.53 5.15 11.74
C GLN A 42 -5.46 5.91 12.54
N ASP A 43 -5.74 6.17 13.82
CA ASP A 43 -4.78 6.77 14.74
C ASP A 43 -3.59 5.81 14.96
N LEU A 44 -2.37 6.33 14.84
CA LEU A 44 -1.13 5.55 14.97
C LEU A 44 -1.02 4.85 16.34
N SER A 45 -1.60 5.40 17.40
CA SER A 45 -1.61 4.79 18.74
C SER A 45 -2.48 3.55 18.85
N THR A 46 -3.39 3.34 17.91
CA THR A 46 -4.33 2.20 17.87
C THR A 46 -4.10 1.26 16.69
N ASN A 47 -3.14 1.59 15.81
CA ASN A 47 -2.84 0.80 14.62
C ASN A 47 -2.26 -0.58 15.04
N PRO A 48 -2.90 -1.71 14.70
CA PRO A 48 -2.40 -3.02 15.05
C PRO A 48 -1.27 -3.50 14.12
N PHE A 49 -0.94 -2.77 13.05
CA PHE A 49 0.06 -3.17 12.06
C PHE A 49 1.39 -2.47 12.30
N GLN A 50 2.48 -3.21 12.08
CA GLN A 50 3.85 -2.77 12.31
C GLN A 50 4.70 -3.03 11.08
N LEU A 51 5.52 -2.03 10.75
CA LEU A 51 6.51 -2.09 9.69
C LEU A 51 7.91 -2.15 10.32
N SER A 52 8.66 -3.20 10.04
CA SER A 52 10.04 -3.35 10.51
C SER A 52 10.99 -3.57 9.34
N LEU A 53 12.22 -3.11 9.52
CA LEU A 53 13.32 -3.33 8.60
C LEU A 53 14.38 -4.17 9.32
N SER A 54 14.97 -5.14 8.63
CA SER A 54 16.12 -5.92 9.10
C SER A 54 17.34 -5.75 8.20
N ASP A 55 18.44 -6.42 8.56
CA ASP A 55 19.67 -6.51 7.76
C ASP A 55 20.49 -5.20 7.71
N PHE A 56 20.32 -4.34 8.72
CA PHE A 56 21.18 -3.17 8.92
C PHE A 56 22.55 -3.58 9.43
N ASP A 57 23.58 -3.28 8.64
CA ASP A 57 24.98 -3.54 8.99
C ASP A 57 25.60 -2.35 9.77
N GLN A 58 24.95 -1.16 9.74
CA GLN A 58 25.51 0.05 10.35
C GLN A 58 24.53 0.75 11.28
N THR A 59 24.91 0.75 12.56
CA THR A 59 24.31 1.61 13.59
C THR A 59 25.36 2.61 14.04
N TYR A 60 25.09 3.91 13.86
CA TYR A 60 25.99 4.97 14.33
C TYR A 60 25.24 5.84 15.35
N GLY A 61 25.77 5.97 16.57
CA GLY A 61 25.11 6.75 17.62
C GLY A 61 23.75 6.21 18.10
N GLY A 62 23.43 4.93 17.81
CA GLY A 62 22.12 4.34 18.09
C GLY A 62 21.08 4.55 16.99
N GLU A 63 21.44 5.27 15.93
CA GLU A 63 20.62 5.45 14.73
C GLU A 63 21.02 4.45 13.66
N ILE A 64 20.02 3.99 12.92
CA ILE A 64 20.18 3.04 11.83
C ILE A 64 20.48 3.83 10.55
N TYR A 65 21.60 3.51 9.89
CA TYR A 65 21.98 4.11 8.62
C TYR A 65 21.89 3.08 7.50
N TYR A 66 21.30 3.48 6.38
CA TYR A 66 21.35 2.68 5.16
C TYR A 66 22.71 2.81 4.48
N VAL A 67 23.14 1.74 3.82
CA VAL A 67 24.31 1.68 2.98
C VAL A 67 23.81 1.68 1.53
N PRO A 68 24.21 2.66 0.70
CA PRO A 68 23.78 2.72 -0.70
C PRO A 68 24.07 1.40 -1.44
N GLY A 69 23.05 0.85 -2.10
CA GLY A 69 23.15 -0.40 -2.86
C GLY A 69 23.08 -1.69 -2.04
N GLN A 70 22.88 -1.61 -0.72
CA GLN A 70 22.55 -2.77 0.10
C GLN A 70 21.04 -3.04 0.07
N ASP A 71 20.68 -4.31 -0.03
CA ASP A 71 19.30 -4.77 0.08
C ASP A 71 18.89 -4.92 1.55
N TYR A 72 17.67 -4.51 1.86
CA TYR A 72 17.07 -4.60 3.21
C TYR A 72 15.74 -5.34 3.14
N THR A 73 15.49 -6.19 4.13
CA THR A 73 14.19 -6.87 4.23
C THR A 73 13.19 -5.99 4.97
N LEU A 74 12.07 -5.68 4.32
CA LEU A 74 10.94 -4.98 4.90
C LEU A 74 9.86 -5.98 5.29
N THR A 75 9.44 -5.98 6.56
CA THR A 75 8.38 -6.86 7.07
C THR A 75 7.19 -6.03 7.55
N LEU A 76 6.01 -6.28 6.97
CA LEU A 76 4.73 -5.76 7.45
C LEU A 76 4.00 -6.89 8.19
N SER A 77 3.64 -6.66 9.45
CA SER A 77 2.99 -7.67 10.29
C SER A 77 1.86 -7.09 11.14
N GLY A 78 0.88 -7.92 11.49
CA GLY A 78 -0.19 -7.58 12.43
C GLY A 78 0.13 -8.05 13.85
N SER A 79 -0.12 -7.18 14.83
CA SER A 79 -0.04 -7.52 16.25
C SER A 79 -1.22 -8.39 16.66
N GLY A 80 -0.98 -9.42 17.48
CA GLY A 80 -2.07 -10.23 18.05
C GLY A 80 -2.85 -11.09 17.04
N GLY A 81 -2.31 -11.31 15.82
CA GLY A 81 -2.95 -12.14 14.79
C GLY A 81 -3.86 -11.37 13.83
N GLU A 82 -3.88 -10.03 13.90
CA GLU A 82 -4.60 -9.19 12.94
C GLU A 82 -4.07 -9.39 11.51
N GLN A 83 -4.99 -9.35 10.55
CA GLN A 83 -4.70 -9.59 9.13
C GLN A 83 -5.09 -8.38 8.28
N PHE A 84 -4.27 -8.06 7.29
CA PHE A 84 -4.61 -7.08 6.25
C PHE A 84 -4.92 -7.79 4.93
N ARG A 85 -5.70 -7.14 4.07
CA ARG A 85 -6.08 -7.69 2.75
C ARG A 85 -5.15 -7.23 1.62
N GLY A 86 -4.39 -6.17 1.86
CA GLY A 86 -3.47 -5.57 0.91
C GLY A 86 -2.74 -4.40 1.56
N PHE A 87 -1.68 -3.92 0.91
CA PHE A 87 -0.86 -2.82 1.40
C PHE A 87 -0.33 -1.99 0.24
N LEU A 88 0.01 -0.74 0.53
CA LEU A 88 0.80 0.13 -0.33
C LEU A 88 1.98 0.62 0.49
N VAL A 89 3.17 0.58 -0.09
CA VAL A 89 4.40 1.02 0.59
C VAL A 89 5.28 1.80 -0.35
N GLN A 90 5.95 2.81 0.20
CA GLN A 90 6.86 3.67 -0.54
C GLN A 90 7.99 4.13 0.37
N ALA A 91 9.21 4.11 -0.15
CA ALA A 91 10.35 4.76 0.47
C ALA A 91 10.47 6.18 -0.08
N ARG A 92 10.56 7.18 0.80
CA ARG A 92 10.69 8.60 0.43
C ARG A 92 11.90 9.22 1.10
N ALA A 93 12.59 10.11 0.41
CA ALA A 93 13.64 10.92 1.02
C ALA A 93 13.01 11.94 1.99
N VAL A 94 13.59 12.09 3.18
CA VAL A 94 13.08 13.00 4.22
C VAL A 94 13.17 14.47 3.77
N ALA A 95 14.16 14.81 2.94
CA ALA A 95 14.46 16.18 2.54
C ALA A 95 13.37 16.80 1.65
N ASP A 96 12.82 16.03 0.72
CA ASP A 96 11.94 16.52 -0.36
C ASP A 96 10.68 15.67 -0.57
N GLY A 97 10.59 14.50 0.08
CA GLY A 97 9.45 13.60 -0.02
C GLY A 97 9.39 12.82 -1.33
N PHE A 98 10.41 12.90 -2.18
CA PHE A 98 10.43 12.14 -3.44
C PHE A 98 10.65 10.64 -3.20
N PRO A 99 10.02 9.76 -3.99
CA PRO A 99 10.26 8.32 -3.91
C PRO A 99 11.71 7.98 -4.22
N VAL A 100 12.32 7.08 -3.44
CA VAL A 100 13.71 6.67 -3.60
C VAL A 100 13.88 5.17 -3.42
N GLY A 101 14.98 4.63 -3.95
CA GLY A 101 15.30 3.21 -3.87
C GLY A 101 14.47 2.35 -4.83
N THR A 102 14.54 1.04 -4.64
CA THR A 102 13.83 0.07 -5.47
C THR A 102 13.39 -1.08 -4.57
N PHE A 103 12.15 -1.51 -4.72
CA PHE A 103 11.67 -2.73 -4.07
C PHE A 103 11.95 -3.93 -4.96
N ILE A 104 12.45 -5.00 -4.35
CA ILE A 104 12.61 -6.31 -4.97
C ILE A 104 11.49 -7.18 -4.43
N ASP A 105 10.90 -8.01 -5.28
CA ASP A 105 9.79 -8.86 -4.91
C ASP A 105 10.21 -9.85 -3.81
N GLY A 106 9.46 -9.86 -2.71
CA GLY A 106 9.69 -10.74 -1.56
C GLY A 106 9.09 -12.13 -1.70
N GLY A 107 8.27 -12.39 -2.75
CA GLY A 107 7.68 -13.70 -3.03
C GLY A 107 6.28 -13.65 -3.66
N ASP A 108 5.64 -14.81 -3.80
CA ASP A 108 4.43 -15.00 -4.64
C ASP A 108 3.17 -14.23 -4.19
N ASP A 109 3.14 -13.70 -2.96
CA ASP A 109 1.98 -12.99 -2.39
C ASP A 109 2.07 -11.46 -2.57
N GLN A 110 3.07 -10.96 -3.30
CA GLN A 110 3.29 -9.54 -3.51
C GLN A 110 3.28 -9.21 -5.01
N THR A 111 2.95 -7.98 -5.35
CA THR A 111 3.05 -7.50 -6.73
C THR A 111 3.65 -6.10 -6.70
N LEU A 112 4.81 -5.96 -7.32
CA LEU A 112 5.42 -4.66 -7.56
C LEU A 112 4.55 -3.89 -8.54
N SER A 113 3.86 -2.86 -8.02
CA SER A 113 3.15 -1.91 -8.86
C SER A 113 4.16 -0.87 -9.35
N SER A 114 4.39 -0.78 -10.66
CA SER A 114 5.22 0.30 -11.21
C SER A 114 4.50 1.63 -11.01
N CYS A 115 5.08 2.46 -10.16
CA CYS A 115 4.64 3.83 -9.90
C CYS A 115 5.46 4.83 -10.72
N ASP A 116 6.01 4.40 -11.85
CA ASP A 116 6.89 5.21 -12.68
C ASP A 116 6.15 6.47 -13.15
N PRO A 117 6.69 7.68 -12.91
CA PRO A 117 6.12 8.88 -13.49
C PRO A 117 6.13 8.77 -15.01
N PRO A 118 5.12 9.30 -15.72
CA PRO A 118 5.19 9.38 -17.18
C PRO A 118 6.44 10.19 -17.57
N GLU A 119 7.24 9.66 -18.50
CA GLU A 119 8.40 10.34 -19.10
C GLU A 119 8.03 11.70 -19.72
#